data_AF-A0A955Z9Z2-F1
#
_entry.id   AF-A0A955Z9Z2-F1
#
_cell.length_a   1.000
_cell.length_b   1.000
_cell.length_c   1.000
_cell.angle_alpha   90.00
_cell.angle_beta   90.00
_cell.angle_gamma   90.00
#
_symmetry.space_group_name_H-M   'P 1'
#
loop_
_entity.id
_entity.type
_entity.pdbx_description
1 polymer ?
#
loop_
_entity_poly.entity_id
_entity_poly.type
_entity_poly.pdbx_seq_one_letter_code
_entity_poly.pdbx_strand_id
1 'polypeptide(L)'
;MSAITPGDHKAQLHAKRFDGIVRPYAKADVERLRGSFKVEHSLARLGSMRLWELLHTEDFVASLGALTGNMAVQQVRAGLKAIYLSGWQVAADANTAGQMYPDQSLYPVDSVPTVVRKINQALLRADQIDHAEGKNERYWLAPIMADAEAGFGGPLNAYELMKSMIDAGAAGVHFEDQLAS
;
A
#
# COMPACT_ATOMS: atom_id res chain seq x y z
N MET A 1 27.36 1.24 -29.43
CA MET A 1 26.33 0.70 -28.51
C MET A 1 26.14 1.71 -27.40
N SER A 2 25.01 2.43 -27.37
CA SER A 2 24.75 3.45 -26.34
C SER A 2 24.59 2.76 -24.99
N ALA A 3 25.35 3.17 -23.97
CA ALA A 3 25.23 2.62 -22.62
C ALA A 3 23.86 3.03 -22.05
N ILE A 4 23.04 2.04 -21.69
CA ILE A 4 21.74 2.25 -21.02
C ILE A 4 22.03 2.87 -19.66
N THR A 5 21.48 4.06 -19.39
CA THR A 5 21.67 4.71 -18.08
C THR A 5 20.72 4.10 -17.03
N PRO A 6 21.03 4.21 -15.72
CA PRO A 6 20.14 3.69 -14.67
C PRO A 6 18.68 4.21 -14.73
N GLY A 7 18.49 5.42 -15.26
CA GLY A 7 17.16 5.99 -15.49
C GLY A 7 16.37 5.27 -16.60
N ASP A 8 17.05 4.82 -17.65
CA ASP A 8 16.46 4.09 -18.76
C ASP A 8 15.95 2.71 -18.30
N HIS A 9 16.67 2.07 -17.39
CA HIS A 9 16.26 0.76 -16.84
C HIS A 9 14.96 0.85 -16.03
N LYS A 10 14.81 1.86 -15.17
CA LYS A 10 13.56 2.06 -14.41
C LYS A 10 12.39 2.38 -15.33
N ALA A 11 12.59 3.22 -16.33
CA ALA A 11 11.54 3.54 -17.31
C ALA A 11 11.07 2.29 -18.07
N GLN A 12 12.00 1.43 -18.49
CA GLN A 12 11.67 0.16 -19.14
C GLN A 12 10.90 -0.79 -18.22
N LEU A 13 11.30 -0.87 -16.94
CA LEU A 13 10.62 -1.70 -15.95
C LEU A 13 9.16 -1.25 -15.72
N HIS A 14 8.92 0.06 -15.62
CA HIS A 14 7.58 0.61 -15.44
C HIS A 14 6.71 0.51 -16.71
N ALA A 15 7.31 0.56 -17.90
CA ALA A 15 6.59 0.40 -19.16
C ALA A 15 5.91 -0.98 -19.29
N LYS A 16 6.51 -2.01 -18.69
CA LYS A 16 6.02 -3.40 -18.68
C LYS A 16 5.07 -3.71 -17.52
N ARG A 17 4.67 -2.70 -16.73
CA ARG A 17 3.90 -2.89 -15.47
C ARG A 17 2.63 -3.71 -15.63
N PHE A 18 2.01 -3.68 -16.82
CA PHE A 18 0.75 -4.37 -17.09
C PHE A 18 0.88 -5.51 -18.10
N ASP A 19 2.10 -5.95 -18.42
CA ASP A 19 2.34 -7.12 -19.26
C ASP A 19 1.70 -8.35 -18.60
N GLY A 20 0.89 -9.09 -19.35
CA GLY A 20 0.17 -10.26 -18.86
C GLY A 20 -1.07 -9.98 -17.99
N ILE A 21 -1.40 -8.71 -17.70
CA ILE A 21 -2.57 -8.36 -16.88
C ILE A 21 -3.83 -8.22 -17.75
N VAL A 22 -4.81 -9.10 -17.50
CA VAL A 22 -6.11 -9.09 -18.16
C VAL A 22 -7.06 -8.13 -17.44
N ARG A 23 -7.76 -7.27 -18.20
CA ARG A 23 -8.82 -6.39 -17.70
C ARG A 23 -10.10 -6.67 -18.49
N PRO A 24 -11.15 -7.27 -17.89
CA PRO A 24 -12.40 -7.57 -18.58
C PRO A 24 -13.32 -6.33 -18.69
N TYR A 25 -12.73 -5.15 -18.93
CA TYR A 25 -13.42 -3.87 -19.07
C TYR A 25 -12.61 -2.95 -19.99
N ALA A 26 -13.28 -1.99 -20.64
CA ALA A 26 -12.64 -1.11 -21.59
C ALA A 26 -11.99 0.11 -20.92
N LYS A 27 -11.03 0.74 -21.60
CA LYS A 27 -10.49 2.05 -21.19
C LYS A 27 -11.58 3.12 -21.07
N ALA A 28 -12.57 3.08 -21.97
CA ALA A 28 -13.70 4.00 -21.96
C ALA A 28 -14.55 3.87 -20.67
N ASP A 29 -14.64 2.69 -20.08
CA ASP A 29 -15.35 2.50 -18.81
C ASP A 29 -14.63 3.20 -17.65
N VAL A 30 -13.30 3.11 -17.60
CA VAL A 30 -12.48 3.81 -16.61
C VAL A 30 -12.61 5.33 -16.77
N GLU A 31 -12.55 5.84 -18.00
CA GLU A 31 -12.71 7.27 -18.28
C GLU A 31 -14.10 7.79 -17.91
N ARG A 32 -15.14 6.96 -18.11
CA ARG A 32 -16.52 7.29 -17.74
C ARG A 32 -16.72 7.36 -16.22
N LEU A 33 -16.03 6.53 -15.44
CA LEU A 33 -16.22 6.42 -13.99
C LEU A 33 -15.29 7.31 -13.15
N ARG A 34 -14.21 7.86 -13.73
CA ARG A 34 -13.21 8.63 -12.96
C ARG A 34 -13.64 10.04 -12.53
N GLY A 35 -14.78 10.53 -12.99
CA GLY A 35 -15.23 11.91 -12.77
C GLY A 35 -14.47 12.97 -13.60
N SER A 36 -14.78 14.25 -13.35
CA SER A 36 -14.21 15.39 -14.09
C SER A 36 -12.93 15.96 -13.49
N PHE A 37 -12.64 15.65 -12.23
CA PHE A 37 -11.49 16.18 -11.50
C PHE A 37 -10.42 15.11 -11.33
N LYS A 38 -9.16 15.49 -11.58
CA LYS A 38 -8.02 14.62 -11.32
C LYS A 38 -7.56 14.79 -9.87
N VAL A 39 -7.90 13.82 -9.03
CA VAL A 39 -7.38 13.72 -7.66
C VAL A 39 -6.07 12.93 -7.70
N GLU A 40 -5.03 13.46 -7.07
CA GLU A 40 -3.72 12.82 -7.03
C GLU A 40 -3.54 11.98 -5.75
N HIS A 41 -3.11 10.74 -5.89
CA HIS A 41 -2.84 9.81 -4.79
C HIS A 41 -1.33 9.58 -4.66
N SER A 42 -0.58 10.64 -4.32
CA SER A 42 0.89 10.65 -4.38
C SER A 42 1.55 9.52 -3.60
N LEU A 43 1.07 9.22 -2.39
CA LEU A 43 1.65 8.16 -1.55
C LEU A 43 1.44 6.78 -2.16
N ALA A 44 0.23 6.47 -2.62
CA ALA A 44 -0.07 5.20 -3.29
C ALA A 44 0.73 5.06 -4.60
N ARG A 45 0.87 6.14 -5.38
CA ARG A 45 1.66 6.14 -6.62
C ARG A 45 3.14 5.88 -6.34
N LEU A 46 3.75 6.62 -5.40
CA LEU A 46 5.17 6.45 -5.06
C LEU A 46 5.44 5.07 -4.44
N GLY A 47 4.57 4.63 -3.52
CA GLY A 47 4.65 3.33 -2.88
C GLY A 47 4.55 2.18 -3.88
N SER A 48 3.53 2.19 -4.75
CA SER A 48 3.34 1.13 -5.77
C SER A 48 4.48 1.06 -6.78
N MET A 49 5.02 2.21 -7.20
CA MET A 49 6.21 2.26 -8.07
C MET A 49 7.43 1.68 -7.36
N ARG A 50 7.69 2.07 -6.11
CA ARG A 50 8.82 1.55 -5.33
C ARG A 50 8.68 0.05 -5.07
N LEU A 51 7.49 -0.42 -4.73
CA LEU A 51 7.25 -1.84 -4.52
C LEU A 51 7.55 -2.64 -5.78
N TRP A 52 7.07 -2.18 -6.94
CA TRP A 52 7.36 -2.82 -8.23
C TRP A 52 8.86 -2.88 -8.52
N GLU A 53 9.59 -1.80 -8.27
CA GLU A 53 11.05 -1.77 -8.39
C GLU A 53 11.71 -2.81 -7.48
N LEU A 54 11.39 -2.80 -6.17
CA LEU A 54 11.96 -3.73 -5.20
C LEU A 54 11.73 -5.20 -5.57
N LEU A 55 10.52 -5.54 -6.04
CA LEU A 55 10.18 -6.90 -6.47
C LEU A 55 10.97 -7.39 -7.69
N HIS A 56 11.60 -6.50 -8.46
CA HIS A 56 12.40 -6.86 -9.64
C HIS A 56 13.90 -6.72 -9.42
N THR A 57 14.33 -6.00 -8.38
CA THR A 57 15.75 -5.70 -8.13
C THR A 57 16.31 -6.41 -6.91
N GLU A 58 15.46 -6.83 -5.99
CA GLU A 58 15.86 -7.61 -4.81
C GLU A 58 15.57 -9.09 -5.02
N ASP A 59 16.38 -9.98 -4.43
CA ASP A 59 16.11 -11.42 -4.46
C ASP A 59 14.76 -11.76 -3.83
N PHE A 60 14.40 -11.01 -2.78
CA PHE A 60 13.08 -11.00 -2.15
C PHE A 60 12.88 -9.70 -1.35
N VAL A 61 11.63 -9.37 -1.06
CA VAL A 61 11.27 -8.21 -0.23
C VAL A 61 10.63 -8.70 1.06
N ALA A 62 11.39 -8.73 2.15
CA ALA A 62 10.87 -9.09 3.46
C ALA A 62 10.19 -7.91 4.16
N SER A 63 9.17 -8.23 4.97
CA SER A 63 8.42 -7.29 5.79
C SER A 63 7.95 -7.95 7.09
N LEU A 64 7.52 -7.13 8.05
CA LEU A 64 6.87 -7.56 9.29
C LEU A 64 5.50 -6.87 9.40
N GLY A 65 4.55 -7.52 10.09
CA GLY A 65 3.25 -6.92 10.40
C GLY A 65 3.39 -5.69 11.30
N ALA A 66 2.79 -4.57 10.93
CA ALA A 66 2.74 -3.35 11.73
C ALA A 66 1.28 -2.90 11.96
N LEU A 67 0.87 -2.85 13.23
CA LEU A 67 -0.45 -2.34 13.65
C LEU A 67 -0.41 -0.90 14.20
N THR A 68 0.78 -0.29 14.28
CA THR A 68 0.96 1.11 14.67
C THR A 68 1.99 1.81 13.78
N GLY A 69 1.91 3.14 13.70
CA GLY A 69 2.90 3.94 12.98
C GLY A 69 4.31 3.85 13.56
N ASN A 70 4.47 3.77 14.89
CA ASN A 70 5.79 3.64 15.52
C ASN A 70 6.46 2.29 15.20
N MET A 71 5.69 1.20 15.13
CA MET A 71 6.22 -0.09 14.66
C MET A 71 6.80 0.05 13.25
N ALA A 72 6.06 0.66 12.32
CA ALA A 72 6.53 0.88 10.96
C ALA A 72 7.79 1.78 10.90
N VAL A 73 7.84 2.85 11.70
CA VAL A 73 9.04 3.70 11.81
C VAL A 73 10.26 2.88 12.27
N GLN A 74 10.11 2.01 13.27
CA GLN A 74 11.22 1.17 13.74
C GLN A 74 11.61 0.10 12.72
N GLN A 75 10.65 -0.49 12.00
CA GLN A 75 10.92 -1.44 10.93
C GLN A 75 11.78 -0.81 9.81
N VAL A 76 11.42 0.39 9.35
CA VAL A 76 12.22 1.12 8.35
C VAL A 76 13.57 1.53 8.92
N ARG A 77 13.62 1.99 10.18
CA ARG A 77 14.88 2.35 10.84
C ARG A 77 15.83 1.15 10.99
N ALA A 78 15.29 -0.05 11.19
CA ALA A 78 16.03 -1.30 11.26
C ALA A 78 16.46 -1.83 9.88
N GLY A 79 16.07 -1.15 8.79
CA GLY A 79 16.51 -1.47 7.42
C GLY A 79 15.51 -2.25 6.58
N LEU A 80 14.28 -2.51 7.07
CA LEU A 80 13.25 -3.12 6.24
C LEU A 80 12.81 -2.17 5.12
N LYS A 81 12.61 -2.73 3.92
CA LYS A 81 12.29 -1.97 2.70
C LYS A 81 10.79 -1.85 2.44
N ALA A 82 9.95 -2.62 3.14
CA ALA A 82 8.49 -2.65 2.98
C ALA A 82 7.81 -2.93 4.33
N ILE A 83 6.52 -2.58 4.41
CA ILE A 83 5.66 -2.79 5.57
C ILE A 83 4.53 -3.73 5.19
N TYR A 84 4.23 -4.71 6.03
CA TYR A 84 3.00 -5.48 5.92
C TYR A 84 1.99 -4.98 6.95
N LEU A 85 0.74 -4.84 6.52
CA LEU A 85 -0.37 -4.48 7.40
C LEU A 85 -1.38 -5.63 7.36
N SER A 86 -1.41 -6.38 8.45
CA SER A 86 -2.22 -7.58 8.65
C SER A 86 -3.65 -7.23 9.09
N GLY A 87 -4.65 -7.83 8.44
CA GLY A 87 -6.06 -7.74 8.84
C GLY A 87 -6.30 -8.35 10.22
N TRP A 88 -5.70 -9.52 10.49
CA TRP A 88 -5.67 -10.16 11.81
C TRP A 88 -5.20 -9.21 12.93
N GLN A 89 -4.10 -8.48 12.73
CA GLN A 89 -3.59 -7.55 13.76
C GLN A 89 -4.54 -6.36 13.97
N VAL A 90 -5.23 -5.92 12.92
CA VAL A 90 -6.25 -4.88 12.99
C VAL A 90 -7.48 -5.37 13.76
N ALA A 91 -7.96 -6.59 13.47
CA ALA A 91 -9.03 -7.23 14.23
C ALA A 91 -8.68 -7.32 15.72
N ALA A 92 -7.45 -7.75 16.03
CA ALA A 92 -7.01 -7.95 17.39
C ALA A 92 -6.92 -6.64 18.20
N ASP A 93 -6.31 -5.57 17.66
CA ASP A 93 -5.89 -4.44 18.52
C ASP A 93 -5.80 -3.06 17.81
N ALA A 94 -6.27 -2.91 16.57
CA ALA A 94 -6.13 -1.62 15.86
C ALA A 94 -7.33 -1.18 15.01
N ASN A 95 -8.48 -1.83 15.17
CA ASN A 95 -9.70 -1.50 14.43
C ASN A 95 -10.45 -0.27 14.97
N THR A 96 -11.36 0.26 14.16
CA THR A 96 -12.16 1.46 14.46
C THR A 96 -13.35 1.20 15.38
N ALA A 97 -13.72 -0.06 15.64
CA ALA A 97 -14.74 -0.41 16.63
C ALA A 97 -14.20 -0.38 18.08
N GLY A 98 -12.87 -0.37 18.26
CA GLY A 98 -12.25 -0.31 19.59
C GLY A 98 -12.48 -1.58 20.42
N GLN A 99 -12.74 -2.71 19.78
CA GLN A 99 -12.92 -4.02 20.41
C GLN A 99 -11.84 -4.98 19.93
N MET A 100 -11.47 -5.94 20.78
CA MET A 100 -10.64 -7.06 20.36
C MET A 100 -11.51 -8.08 19.62
N TYR A 101 -11.16 -8.42 18.39
CA TYR A 101 -11.84 -9.43 17.58
C TYR A 101 -10.91 -10.57 17.16
N PRO A 102 -11.45 -11.78 16.94
CA PRO A 102 -10.78 -12.79 16.12
C PRO A 102 -10.80 -12.40 14.63
N ASP A 103 -10.02 -13.12 13.85
CA ASP A 103 -9.85 -12.92 12.41
C ASP A 103 -11.01 -13.52 11.60
N GLN A 104 -12.13 -12.80 11.60
CA GLN A 104 -13.39 -13.20 10.93
C GLN A 104 -14.10 -11.99 10.31
N SER A 105 -13.34 -10.99 9.85
CA SER A 105 -13.84 -9.76 9.22
C SER A 105 -14.94 -9.00 10.00
N LEU A 106 -14.95 -9.11 11.34
CA LEU A 106 -15.98 -8.50 12.20
C LEU A 106 -15.84 -6.99 12.39
N TYR A 107 -14.65 -6.45 12.10
CA TYR A 107 -14.36 -5.05 12.32
C TYR A 107 -14.89 -4.16 11.17
N PRO A 108 -15.14 -2.86 11.40
CA PRO A 108 -15.60 -1.96 10.35
C PRO A 108 -14.58 -1.82 9.21
N VAL A 109 -15.06 -1.88 7.96
CA VAL A 109 -14.24 -1.92 6.73
C VAL A 109 -13.22 -0.78 6.58
N ASP A 110 -13.43 0.35 7.27
CA ASP A 110 -12.52 1.50 7.26
C ASP A 110 -11.29 1.33 8.17
N SER A 111 -11.23 0.24 8.95
CA SER A 111 -10.18 -0.03 9.93
C SER A 111 -8.80 -0.14 9.30
N VAL A 112 -8.62 -1.02 8.30
CA VAL A 112 -7.32 -1.18 7.64
C VAL A 112 -6.90 0.10 6.91
N PRO A 113 -7.75 0.76 6.08
CA PRO A 113 -7.41 2.07 5.49
C PRO A 113 -6.98 3.12 6.53
N THR A 114 -7.62 3.12 7.71
CA THR A 114 -7.24 4.02 8.81
C THR A 114 -5.82 3.73 9.31
N VAL A 115 -5.45 2.46 9.47
CA VAL A 115 -4.09 2.06 9.89
C VAL A 115 -3.05 2.36 8.80
N VAL A 116 -3.37 2.13 7.51
CA VAL A 116 -2.51 2.54 6.38
C VAL A 116 -2.20 4.04 6.47
N ARG A 117 -3.23 4.87 6.68
CA ARG A 117 -3.07 6.32 6.82
C ARG A 117 -2.18 6.67 8.02
N LYS A 118 -2.41 6.05 9.18
CA LYS A 118 -1.59 6.27 10.40
C LYS A 118 -0.11 5.90 10.17
N ILE A 119 0.17 4.79 9.49
CA ILE A 119 1.53 4.38 9.15
C ILE A 119 2.19 5.41 8.24
N ASN A 120 1.53 5.81 7.15
CA ASN A 120 2.06 6.82 6.24
C ASN A 120 2.34 8.15 6.95
N GLN A 121 1.46 8.61 7.86
CA GLN A 121 1.69 9.84 8.63
C GLN A 121 2.92 9.73 9.55
N ALA A 122 3.14 8.56 10.18
CA ALA A 122 4.31 8.33 11.02
C ALA A 122 5.62 8.32 10.20
N LEU A 123 5.62 7.67 9.04
CA LEU A 123 6.77 7.66 8.14
C LEU A 123 7.09 9.05 7.58
N LEU A 124 6.06 9.82 7.19
CA LEU A 124 6.23 11.22 6.76
C LEU A 124 6.80 12.11 7.88
N ARG A 125 6.39 11.89 9.13
CA ARG A 125 6.97 12.62 10.27
C ARG A 125 8.45 12.26 10.47
N ALA A 126 8.80 10.98 10.37
CA ALA A 126 10.18 10.54 10.47
C ALA A 126 11.06 11.13 9.34
N ASP A 127 10.52 11.19 8.13
CA ASP A 127 11.13 11.85 6.97
C ASP A 127 11.39 13.34 7.20
N GLN A 128 10.37 14.07 7.68
CA GLN A 128 10.49 15.50 8.00
C GLN A 128 11.59 15.77 9.04
N ILE A 129 11.73 14.90 10.05
CA ILE A 129 12.78 15.02 11.07
C ILE A 129 14.16 14.80 10.44
N ASP A 130 14.35 13.71 9.70
CA ASP A 130 15.63 13.43 9.05
C ASP A 130 16.01 14.55 8.07
N HIS A 131 15.06 15.03 7.27
CA HIS A 131 15.27 16.14 6.35
C HIS A 131 15.69 17.43 7.08
N ALA A 132 15.02 17.79 8.18
CA ALA A 132 15.35 18.97 8.98
C ALA A 132 16.72 18.87 9.66
N GLU A 133 17.16 17.64 10.00
CA GLU A 133 18.48 17.37 10.58
C GLU A 133 19.57 17.16 9.51
N GLY A 134 19.25 17.32 8.21
CA GLY A 134 20.19 17.14 7.11
C GLY A 134 20.59 15.69 6.83
N LYS A 135 19.81 14.71 7.32
CA LYS A 135 20.00 13.28 7.09
C LYS A 135 19.22 12.85 5.84
N ASN A 136 19.87 12.12 4.93
CA ASN A 136 19.29 11.72 3.65
C ASN A 136 19.56 10.25 3.27
N GLU A 137 20.07 9.44 4.19
CA GLU A 137 20.44 8.04 3.92
C GLU A 137 19.24 7.10 3.88
N ARG A 138 18.17 7.42 4.62
CA ARG A 138 17.00 6.56 4.77
C ARG A 138 15.89 6.97 3.82
N TYR A 139 15.31 5.98 3.16
CA TYR A 139 14.07 6.17 2.43
C TYR A 139 12.89 5.80 3.33
N TRP A 140 12.24 6.80 3.91
CA TRP A 140 11.19 6.60 4.90
C TRP A 140 9.87 6.08 4.33
N LEU A 141 9.53 6.43 3.09
CA LEU A 141 8.25 6.07 2.48
C LEU A 141 8.22 4.59 1.99
N ALA A 142 8.48 3.65 2.90
CA ALA A 142 8.42 2.23 2.58
C ALA A 142 7.01 1.83 2.07
N PRO A 143 6.90 1.07 0.97
CA PRO A 143 5.61 0.60 0.47
C PRO A 143 4.88 -0.26 1.49
N ILE A 144 3.57 -0.02 1.62
CA ILE A 144 2.68 -0.77 2.51
C ILE A 144 1.90 -1.78 1.66
N MET A 145 2.08 -3.06 1.95
CA MET A 145 1.22 -4.15 1.49
C MET A 145 0.11 -4.38 2.53
N ALA A 146 -1.14 -4.09 2.17
CA ALA A 146 -2.26 -4.10 3.09
C ALA A 146 -3.25 -5.23 2.81
N ASP A 147 -3.85 -5.73 3.88
CA ASP A 147 -4.87 -6.77 3.86
C ASP A 147 -6.27 -6.18 3.60
N ALA A 148 -6.96 -6.69 2.56
CA ALA A 148 -8.35 -6.33 2.28
C ALA A 148 -9.33 -7.48 2.55
N GLU A 149 -8.89 -8.56 3.22
CA GLU A 149 -9.70 -9.73 3.52
C GLU A 149 -10.35 -10.28 2.22
N ALA A 150 -11.57 -10.79 2.31
CA ALA A 150 -12.43 -11.10 1.18
C ALA A 150 -13.21 -9.88 0.62
N GLY A 151 -12.86 -8.64 1.00
CA GLY A 151 -13.49 -7.43 0.48
C GLY A 151 -14.81 -7.01 1.14
N PHE A 152 -15.16 -7.57 2.30
CA PHE A 152 -16.28 -7.15 3.17
C PHE A 152 -17.65 -7.11 2.46
N GLY A 153 -17.91 -8.07 1.58
CA GLY A 153 -19.19 -8.24 0.91
C GLY A 153 -19.05 -8.58 -0.57
N GLY A 154 -19.76 -7.86 -1.42
CA GLY A 154 -19.75 -8.07 -2.87
C GLY A 154 -18.70 -7.24 -3.62
N PRO A 155 -18.69 -7.29 -4.96
CA PRO A 155 -17.74 -6.53 -5.79
C PRO A 155 -17.71 -5.01 -5.54
N LEU A 156 -18.85 -4.42 -5.16
CA LEU A 156 -18.92 -2.98 -4.84
C LEU A 156 -18.26 -2.66 -3.49
N ASN A 157 -18.34 -3.57 -2.51
CA ASN A 157 -17.63 -3.43 -1.24
C ASN A 157 -16.11 -3.49 -1.48
N ALA A 158 -15.66 -4.47 -2.26
CA ALA A 158 -14.25 -4.58 -2.66
C ALA A 158 -13.75 -3.34 -3.43
N TYR A 159 -14.60 -2.76 -4.30
CA TYR A 159 -14.29 -1.53 -5.03
C TYR A 159 -14.07 -0.33 -4.10
N GLU A 160 -15.00 -0.08 -3.17
CA GLU A 160 -14.88 1.04 -2.22
C GLU A 160 -13.73 0.83 -1.22
N LEU A 161 -13.45 -0.41 -0.82
CA LEU A 161 -12.30 -0.72 0.02
C LEU A 161 -10.99 -0.45 -0.72
N MET A 162 -10.83 -0.94 -1.96
CA MET A 162 -9.63 -0.67 -2.76
C MET A 162 -9.41 0.83 -2.97
N LYS A 163 -10.47 1.59 -3.26
CA LYS A 163 -10.40 3.06 -3.34
C LYS A 163 -9.93 3.67 -2.03
N SER A 164 -10.49 3.24 -0.90
CA SER A 164 -10.09 3.71 0.44
C SER A 164 -8.63 3.38 0.78
N MET A 165 -8.12 2.21 0.35
CA MET A 165 -6.71 1.84 0.50
C MET A 165 -5.78 2.74 -0.31
N ILE A 166 -6.15 3.05 -1.55
CA ILE A 166 -5.40 3.98 -2.42
C ILE A 166 -5.40 5.39 -1.82
N ASP A 167 -6.55 5.86 -1.32
CA ASP A 167 -6.69 7.16 -0.65
C ASP A 167 -5.88 7.26 0.64
N ALA A 168 -5.68 6.13 1.33
CA ALA A 168 -4.83 6.05 2.51
C ALA A 168 -3.32 5.95 2.16
N GLY A 169 -2.99 5.60 0.92
CA GLY A 169 -1.62 5.50 0.42
C GLY A 169 -1.01 4.10 0.48
N ALA A 170 -1.83 3.04 0.37
CA ALA A 170 -1.31 1.68 0.23
C ALA A 170 -0.54 1.51 -1.10
N ALA A 171 0.54 0.73 -1.09
CA ALA A 171 1.35 0.43 -2.27
C ALA A 171 0.84 -0.79 -3.03
N GLY A 172 0.30 -1.77 -2.31
CA GLY A 172 -0.40 -2.92 -2.84
C GLY A 172 -1.38 -3.46 -1.81
N VAL A 173 -2.33 -4.24 -2.30
CA VAL A 173 -3.45 -4.77 -1.52
C VAL A 173 -3.69 -6.20 -1.95
N HIS A 174 -3.91 -7.12 -1.00
CA HIS A 174 -4.29 -8.50 -1.30
C HIS A 174 -5.76 -8.75 -0.95
N PHE A 175 -6.40 -9.60 -1.74
CA PHE A 175 -7.76 -10.12 -1.53
C PHE A 175 -7.69 -11.65 -1.52
N GLU A 176 -8.60 -12.27 -0.80
CA GLU A 176 -8.74 -13.74 -0.74
C GLU A 176 -10.12 -14.21 -1.25
N ASP A 177 -10.20 -15.50 -1.57
CA ASP A 177 -11.36 -16.16 -2.19
C ASP A 177 -12.32 -16.80 -1.18
N GLN A 178 -12.23 -16.39 0.09
CA GLN A 178 -13.16 -16.79 1.14
C GLN A 178 -14.49 -16.04 1.03
N LEU A 179 -15.52 -16.57 1.71
CA LEU A 179 -16.79 -15.86 1.84
C LEU A 179 -16.66 -14.76 2.92
N ALA A 180 -16.73 -13.50 2.51
CA ALA A 180 -16.94 -12.40 3.44
C ALA A 180 -18.28 -12.61 4.15
N SER A 181 -18.25 -12.61 5.49
CA SER A 181 -19.36 -12.91 6.41
C SER A 181 -20.75 -12.42 5.96
#